data_AF-A0A7J3BCP8-F1
#
_entry.id   AF-A0A7J3BCP8-F1
#
_cell.length_a   1.000
_cell.length_b   1.000
_cell.length_c   1.000
_cell.angle_alpha   90.00
_cell.angle_beta   90.00
_cell.angle_gamma   90.00
#
_symmetry.space_group_name_H-M   'P 1'
#
loop_
_entity.id
_entity.type
_entity.pdbx_description
1 polymer ?
#
loop_
_entity_poly.entity_id
_entity_poly.type
_entity_poly.pdbx_seq_one_letter_code
_entity_poly.pdbx_strand_id
1 'polypeptide(L)'
;MEYFVRNHDFVEFYRGYHWGNDTWHAGFPDILRIEMEFNESMKHAVLKRESILAVARWGKLRNTRRIRCPEEFGLELCRDGLPDQRIARDPLGPLLALKMKVGGLGPTYLTKVLRFALPAEYGSIDTRIVRVLGVGDPNSRKHAWLRLAVRNYGYGWFIPETQSEWPSSYARWIDILRFFARYLNDSGLACPHPEAYLKKQLRKPAIWVCADIEMALFSYCSRNLAKDHLGPSNPVERCLHTRLAPAGSC
;
A
#
# COMPACT_ATOMS: atom_id res chain seq x y z
N MET A 1 -3.28 -9.58 16.41
CA MET A 1 -2.94 -8.23 15.92
C MET A 1 -2.48 -7.32 17.05
N GLU A 2 -3.11 -7.36 18.23
CA GLU A 2 -2.62 -6.65 19.44
C GLU A 2 -1.15 -6.94 19.78
N TYR A 3 -0.75 -8.22 19.77
CA TYR A 3 0.65 -8.57 19.96
C TYR A 3 1.58 -7.88 18.95
N PHE A 4 1.16 -7.74 17.70
CA PHE A 4 1.98 -7.09 16.67
C PHE A 4 2.17 -5.60 16.99
N VAL A 5 1.09 -4.87 17.30
CA VAL A 5 1.20 -3.42 17.58
C VAL A 5 1.97 -3.11 18.86
N ARG A 6 1.93 -3.98 19.87
CA ARG A 6 2.71 -3.80 21.10
C ARG A 6 4.21 -4.05 20.94
N ASN A 7 4.60 -4.86 19.96
CA ASN A 7 5.99 -5.30 19.78
C ASN A 7 6.68 -4.68 18.55
N HIS A 8 6.03 -3.72 17.89
CA HIS A 8 6.61 -3.05 16.73
C HIS A 8 6.41 -1.54 16.82
N ASP A 9 7.43 -0.80 16.39
CA ASP A 9 7.40 0.65 16.38
C ASP A 9 6.74 1.18 15.10
N PHE A 10 5.47 1.55 15.20
CA PHE A 10 4.71 2.12 14.08
C PHE A 10 5.23 3.50 13.66
N VAL A 11 5.79 4.29 14.59
CA VAL A 11 6.40 5.59 14.29
C VAL A 11 7.63 5.37 13.41
N GLU A 12 8.49 4.43 13.79
CA GLU A 12 9.68 4.07 13.02
C GLU A 12 9.32 3.49 11.64
N PHE A 13 8.28 2.66 11.57
CA PHE A 13 7.78 2.13 10.30
C PHE A 13 7.23 3.22 9.38
N TYR A 14 6.43 4.15 9.92
CA TYR A 14 5.89 5.26 9.13
C TYR A 14 7.01 6.19 8.64
N ARG A 15 7.95 6.56 9.51
CA ARG A 15 9.13 7.35 9.15
C ARG A 15 10.02 6.64 8.13
N GLY A 16 10.08 5.31 8.21
CA GLY A 16 10.79 4.44 7.29
C GLY A 16 10.06 4.19 5.97
N TYR A 17 8.90 4.79 5.70
CA TYR A 17 8.25 4.66 4.40
C TYR A 17 9.12 5.29 3.31
N HIS A 18 9.26 4.57 2.19
CA HIS A 18 10.02 5.03 1.03
C HIS A 18 9.39 4.52 -0.27
N TRP A 19 9.02 5.45 -1.16
CA TRP A 19 8.60 5.14 -2.52
C TRP A 19 8.95 6.28 -3.49
N GLY A 20 9.92 6.06 -4.38
CA GLY A 20 10.37 7.13 -5.28
C GLY A 20 10.91 8.31 -4.48
N ASN A 21 10.33 9.50 -4.66
CA ASN A 21 10.69 10.71 -3.91
C ASN A 21 9.95 10.82 -2.57
N ASP A 22 8.97 9.96 -2.31
CA ASP A 22 8.20 9.99 -1.07
C ASP A 22 8.99 9.37 0.08
N THR A 23 9.61 10.24 0.87
CA THR A 23 10.24 9.92 2.15
C THR A 23 9.69 10.81 3.25
N TRP A 24 9.78 10.35 4.50
CA TRP A 24 9.30 11.13 5.64
C TRP A 24 10.05 12.47 5.78
N HIS A 25 11.38 12.46 5.61
CA HIS A 25 12.22 13.66 5.68
C HIS A 25 11.87 14.68 4.59
N ALA A 26 11.50 14.22 3.39
CA ALA A 26 11.04 15.09 2.30
C ALA A 26 9.56 15.50 2.44
N GLY A 27 8.84 14.95 3.43
CA GLY A 27 7.42 15.23 3.66
C GLY A 27 6.46 14.57 2.66
N PHE A 28 6.88 13.47 2.03
CA PHE A 28 6.10 12.72 1.03
C PHE A 28 5.54 13.61 -0.11
N PRO A 29 6.39 14.30 -0.88
CA PRO A 29 5.97 15.38 -1.78
C PRO A 29 5.01 14.93 -2.88
N ASP A 30 5.16 13.71 -3.42
CA ASP A 30 4.30 13.22 -4.49
C ASP A 30 2.95 12.76 -3.93
N ILE A 31 2.95 12.05 -2.79
CA ILE A 31 1.71 11.67 -2.10
C ILE A 31 0.94 12.93 -1.67
N LEU A 32 1.62 13.92 -1.10
CA LEU A 32 1.02 15.17 -0.65
C LEU A 32 0.32 15.88 -1.82
N ARG A 33 1.00 16.02 -2.96
CA ARG A 33 0.42 16.63 -4.16
C ARG A 33 -0.84 15.90 -4.63
N ILE A 34 -0.79 14.57 -4.71
CA ILE A 34 -1.93 13.77 -5.16
C ILE A 34 -3.09 13.86 -4.15
N GLU A 35 -2.82 13.79 -2.85
CA GLU A 35 -3.87 13.96 -1.83
C GLU A 35 -4.52 15.35 -1.89
N MET A 36 -3.77 16.42 -2.18
CA MET A 36 -4.35 17.74 -2.41
C MET A 36 -5.31 17.76 -3.61
N GLU A 37 -4.92 17.15 -4.74
CA GLU A 37 -5.75 17.06 -5.94
C GLU A 37 -7.03 16.25 -5.70
N PHE A 38 -6.92 15.14 -4.95
CA PHE A 38 -8.09 14.33 -4.58
C PHE A 38 -8.98 15.05 -3.58
N ASN A 39 -8.41 15.70 -2.56
CA ASN A 39 -9.20 16.43 -1.56
C ASN A 39 -10.09 17.48 -2.22
N GLU A 40 -9.58 18.20 -3.22
CA GLU A 40 -10.38 19.17 -3.98
C GLU A 40 -11.49 18.48 -4.80
N SER A 41 -11.17 17.37 -5.46
CA SER A 41 -12.13 16.61 -6.27
C SER A 41 -13.25 16.01 -5.41
N MET A 42 -12.92 15.53 -4.21
CA MET A 42 -13.86 14.88 -3.30
C MET A 42 -14.81 15.85 -2.59
N LYS A 43 -14.48 17.15 -2.49
CA LYS A 43 -15.45 18.17 -2.05
C LYS A 43 -16.68 18.25 -2.95
N HIS A 44 -16.53 17.88 -4.21
CA HIS A 44 -17.59 17.85 -5.21
C HIS A 44 -18.10 16.44 -5.51
N ALA A 45 -17.61 15.42 -4.78
CA ALA A 45 -17.90 14.01 -5.02
C ALA A 45 -17.61 13.54 -6.47
N VAL A 46 -16.65 14.18 -7.13
CA VAL A 46 -16.27 13.89 -8.52
C VAL A 46 -14.85 13.33 -8.55
N LEU A 47 -14.63 12.26 -9.30
CA LEU A 47 -13.30 11.75 -9.59
C LEU A 47 -12.93 12.02 -11.05
N LYS A 48 -11.77 12.66 -11.26
CA LYS A 48 -11.23 12.98 -12.58
C LYS A 48 -10.27 11.92 -13.10
N ARG A 49 -10.26 11.73 -14.41
CA ARG A 49 -9.33 10.84 -15.10
C ARG A 49 -7.88 11.22 -14.85
N GLU A 50 -7.56 12.51 -14.79
CA GLU A 50 -6.22 13.01 -14.50
C GLU A 50 -5.72 12.54 -13.14
N SER A 51 -6.58 12.53 -12.13
CA SER A 51 -6.27 12.06 -10.78
C SER A 51 -5.96 10.56 -10.78
N ILE A 52 -6.73 9.76 -11.52
CA ILE A 52 -6.47 8.32 -11.69
C ILE A 52 -5.13 8.09 -12.41
N LEU A 53 -4.85 8.87 -13.47
CA LEU A 53 -3.58 8.80 -14.18
C LEU A 53 -2.40 9.24 -13.30
N ALA A 54 -2.59 10.23 -12.43
CA ALA A 54 -1.57 10.65 -11.45
C ALA A 54 -1.23 9.51 -10.49
N VAL A 55 -2.23 8.81 -9.95
CA VAL A 55 -2.03 7.62 -9.11
C VAL A 55 -1.33 6.50 -9.87
N ALA A 56 -1.72 6.24 -11.11
CA ALA A 56 -1.10 5.21 -11.94
C ALA A 56 0.37 5.51 -12.24
N ARG A 57 0.70 6.76 -12.56
CA ARG A 57 2.09 7.23 -12.78
C ARG A 57 2.92 7.11 -11.51
N TRP A 58 2.42 7.64 -10.38
CA TRP A 58 3.07 7.55 -9.08
C TRP A 58 3.34 6.09 -8.67
N GLY A 59 2.34 5.22 -8.82
CA GLY A 59 2.47 3.80 -8.53
C GLY A 59 3.26 3.02 -9.59
N LYS A 60 3.84 3.67 -10.61
CA LYS A 60 4.62 3.06 -11.70
C LYS A 60 3.86 1.97 -12.47
N LEU A 61 2.58 2.19 -12.77
CA LEU A 61 1.80 1.29 -13.62
C LEU A 61 2.44 1.21 -15.01
N ARG A 62 2.80 0.00 -15.43
CA ARG A 62 3.59 -0.21 -16.66
C ARG A 62 2.93 0.27 -17.94
N ASN A 63 1.62 0.09 -18.05
CA ASN A 63 0.87 0.47 -19.24
C ASN A 63 -0.34 1.31 -18.84
N THR A 64 -0.14 2.62 -18.69
CA THR A 64 -1.19 3.58 -18.39
C THR A 64 -2.17 3.78 -19.55
N ARG A 65 -1.76 3.48 -20.80
CA ARG A 65 -2.62 3.58 -21.99
C ARG A 65 -3.81 2.63 -21.95
N ARG A 66 -3.75 1.57 -21.12
CA ARG A 66 -4.85 0.61 -20.96
C ARG A 66 -5.96 1.12 -20.05
N ILE A 67 -5.75 2.24 -19.34
CA ILE A 67 -6.75 2.82 -18.44
C ILE A 67 -7.87 3.44 -19.29
N ARG A 68 -9.10 3.00 -19.03
CA ARG A 68 -10.32 3.48 -19.70
C ARG A 68 -11.32 3.93 -18.65
N CYS A 69 -11.67 5.19 -18.66
CA CYS A 69 -12.71 5.76 -17.82
C CYS A 69 -13.23 7.05 -18.46
N PRO A 70 -14.42 7.54 -18.07
CA PRO A 70 -14.87 8.89 -18.39
C PRO A 70 -13.84 9.94 -17.92
N GLU A 71 -13.88 11.13 -18.52
CA GLU A 71 -13.03 12.26 -18.07
C GLU A 71 -13.33 12.64 -16.62
N GLU A 72 -14.60 12.57 -16.21
CA GLU A 72 -15.03 12.69 -14.82
C GLU A 72 -16.25 11.82 -14.53
N PHE A 73 -16.38 11.35 -13.29
CA PHE A 73 -17.56 10.63 -12.82
C PHE A 73 -17.74 10.74 -11.30
N GLY A 74 -18.97 10.59 -10.84
CA GLY A 74 -19.29 10.63 -9.41
C GLY A 74 -18.76 9.43 -8.64
N LEU A 75 -18.18 9.69 -7.46
CA LEU A 75 -17.82 8.68 -6.47
C LEU A 75 -18.14 9.22 -5.08
N GLU A 76 -19.29 8.83 -4.54
CA GLU A 76 -19.75 9.27 -3.22
C GLU A 76 -18.95 8.59 -2.11
N LEU A 77 -18.01 9.33 -1.52
CA LEU A 77 -17.23 8.88 -0.35
C LEU A 77 -17.55 9.67 0.92
N CYS A 78 -18.04 10.89 0.76
CA CYS A 78 -18.33 11.80 1.85
C CYS A 78 -19.76 12.32 1.75
N ARG A 79 -20.39 12.58 2.90
CA ARG A 79 -21.64 13.31 3.04
C ARG A 79 -21.43 14.39 4.09
N ASP A 80 -21.77 15.63 3.75
CA ASP A 80 -21.59 16.81 4.63
C ASP A 80 -20.13 16.99 5.13
N GLY A 81 -19.16 16.71 4.25
CA GLY A 81 -17.73 16.84 4.57
C GLY A 81 -17.16 15.74 5.47
N LEU A 82 -17.96 14.73 5.83
CA LEU A 82 -17.54 13.59 6.64
C LEU A 82 -17.59 12.30 5.82
N PRO A 83 -16.75 11.28 6.14
CA PRO A 83 -16.89 9.95 5.56
C PRO A 83 -18.33 9.43 5.64
N ASP A 84 -18.85 8.89 4.53
CA ASP A 84 -20.18 8.31 4.52
C ASP A 84 -20.24 7.12 5.49
N GLN A 85 -21.20 7.12 6.42
CA GLN A 85 -21.35 6.06 7.43
C GLN A 85 -21.56 4.67 6.83
N ARG A 86 -22.05 4.58 5.58
CA ARG A 86 -22.16 3.31 4.84
C ARG A 86 -20.81 2.64 4.66
N ILE A 87 -19.72 3.42 4.50
CA ILE A 87 -18.34 2.91 4.33
C ILE A 87 -17.84 2.18 5.57
N ALA A 88 -18.31 2.55 6.76
CA ALA A 88 -17.97 1.83 7.99
C ALA A 88 -18.49 0.40 7.97
N ARG A 89 -19.68 0.17 7.38
CA ARG A 89 -20.34 -1.14 7.29
C ARG A 89 -19.92 -1.94 6.05
N ASP A 90 -19.75 -1.24 4.93
CA ASP A 90 -19.37 -1.82 3.65
C ASP A 90 -18.27 -0.98 2.98
N PRO A 91 -16.99 -1.30 3.24
CA PRO A 91 -15.87 -0.64 2.57
C PRO A 91 -15.70 -1.09 1.11
N LEU A 92 -16.50 -2.03 0.59
CA LEU A 92 -16.38 -2.52 -0.79
C LEU A 92 -17.26 -1.77 -1.78
N GLY A 93 -18.36 -1.16 -1.33
CA GLY A 93 -19.25 -0.39 -2.19
C GLY A 93 -18.52 0.57 -3.13
N PRO A 94 -17.65 1.48 -2.61
CA PRO A 94 -16.88 2.39 -3.47
C PRO A 94 -15.86 1.71 -4.38
N LEU A 95 -15.27 0.58 -3.96
CA LEU A 95 -14.36 -0.19 -4.80
C LEU A 95 -15.09 -0.78 -6.01
N LEU A 96 -16.28 -1.33 -5.78
CA LEU A 96 -17.12 -1.91 -6.84
C LEU A 96 -17.61 -0.81 -7.80
N ALA A 97 -18.06 0.33 -7.27
CA ALA A 97 -18.44 1.49 -8.07
C ALA A 97 -17.28 1.99 -8.94
N LEU A 98 -16.08 2.12 -8.37
CA LEU A 98 -14.87 2.51 -9.09
C LEU A 98 -14.53 1.51 -10.20
N LYS A 99 -14.56 0.21 -9.89
CA LYS A 99 -14.27 -0.87 -10.87
C LYS A 99 -15.23 -0.85 -12.06
N MET A 100 -16.51 -0.51 -11.84
CA MET A 100 -17.49 -0.40 -12.92
C MET A 100 -17.24 0.78 -13.87
N LYS A 101 -16.54 1.82 -13.41
CA LYS A 101 -16.26 3.04 -14.20
C LYS A 101 -14.85 3.06 -14.79
N VAL A 102 -13.93 2.26 -14.26
CA VAL A 102 -12.51 2.31 -14.61
C VAL A 102 -12.00 0.93 -15.05
N GLY A 103 -11.82 0.77 -16.35
CA GLY A 103 -11.14 -0.38 -16.95
C GLY A 103 -9.62 -0.22 -16.91
N GLY A 104 -8.92 -1.35 -16.85
CA GLY A 104 -7.45 -1.38 -16.95
C GLY A 104 -6.70 -1.19 -15.63
N LEU A 105 -7.39 -1.04 -14.50
CA LEU A 105 -6.77 -1.06 -13.18
C LEU A 105 -6.97 -2.42 -12.52
N GLY A 106 -5.89 -3.00 -12.00
CA GLY A 106 -5.98 -4.19 -11.14
C GLY A 106 -6.19 -3.83 -9.67
N PRO A 107 -6.33 -4.83 -8.79
CA PRO A 107 -6.60 -4.67 -7.35
C PRO A 107 -5.75 -3.60 -6.66
N THR A 108 -4.42 -3.63 -6.86
CA THR A 108 -3.53 -2.64 -6.24
C THR A 108 -3.81 -1.20 -6.66
N TYR A 109 -4.13 -0.94 -7.94
CA TYR A 109 -4.35 0.43 -8.38
C TYR A 109 -5.75 0.94 -8.07
N LEU A 110 -6.77 0.07 -8.13
CA LEU A 110 -8.11 0.41 -7.67
C LEU A 110 -8.09 0.86 -6.20
N THR A 111 -7.36 0.15 -5.36
CA THR A 111 -7.25 0.47 -3.93
C THR A 111 -6.34 1.65 -3.64
N LYS A 112 -5.31 1.90 -4.47
CA LYS A 112 -4.54 3.17 -4.42
C LYS A 112 -5.44 4.37 -4.70
N VAL A 113 -6.31 4.31 -5.70
CA VAL A 113 -7.26 5.40 -5.99
C VAL A 113 -8.15 5.69 -4.78
N LEU A 114 -8.73 4.67 -4.15
CA LEU A 114 -9.53 4.87 -2.93
C LEU A 114 -8.72 5.43 -1.76
N ARG A 115 -7.48 4.96 -1.57
CA ARG A 115 -6.55 5.46 -0.55
C ARG A 115 -6.28 6.95 -0.70
N PHE A 116 -6.18 7.47 -1.92
CA PHE A 116 -6.03 8.92 -2.14
C PHE A 116 -7.35 9.67 -2.03
N ALA A 117 -8.47 9.05 -2.42
CA ALA A 117 -9.77 9.68 -2.37
C ALA A 117 -10.30 9.86 -0.94
N LEU A 118 -10.07 8.91 -0.03
CA LEU A 118 -10.46 9.06 1.36
C LEU A 118 -9.42 8.42 2.29
N PRO A 119 -8.27 9.08 2.53
CA PRO A 119 -7.15 8.53 3.32
C PRO A 119 -7.52 8.17 4.76
N ALA A 120 -8.57 8.80 5.30
CA ALA A 120 -9.12 8.52 6.61
C ALA A 120 -9.59 7.06 6.75
N GLU A 121 -10.24 6.55 5.71
CA GLU A 121 -10.95 5.26 5.71
C GLU A 121 -10.26 4.18 4.88
N TYR A 122 -9.44 4.56 3.89
CA TYR A 122 -8.84 3.61 2.96
C TYR A 122 -7.32 3.62 3.01
N GLY A 123 -6.75 2.43 3.00
CA GLY A 123 -5.37 2.18 2.61
C GLY A 123 -5.30 1.34 1.34
N SER A 124 -4.18 1.41 0.64
CA SER A 124 -3.93 0.61 -0.56
C SER A 124 -3.53 -0.82 -0.21
N ILE A 125 -3.77 -1.78 -1.10
CA ILE A 125 -3.24 -3.14 -0.94
C ILE A 125 -2.22 -3.45 -2.03
N ASP A 126 -0.94 -3.35 -1.65
CA ASP A 126 0.18 -3.61 -2.54
C ASP A 126 0.61 -5.08 -2.49
N THR A 127 1.26 -5.54 -3.56
CA THR A 127 1.83 -6.89 -3.63
C THR A 127 2.81 -7.16 -2.50
N ARG A 128 3.58 -6.16 -2.05
CA ARG A 128 4.49 -6.33 -0.90
C ARG A 128 3.74 -6.69 0.38
N ILE A 129 2.59 -6.06 0.59
CA ILE A 129 1.71 -6.31 1.74
C ILE A 129 1.18 -7.75 1.67
N VAL A 130 0.67 -8.17 0.51
CA VAL A 130 0.12 -9.53 0.33
C VAL A 130 1.21 -10.61 0.42
N ARG A 131 2.45 -10.34 -0.02
CA ARG A 131 3.56 -11.30 0.12
C ARG A 131 3.92 -11.60 1.57
N VAL A 132 3.90 -10.59 2.43
CA VAL A 132 4.34 -10.72 3.83
C VAL A 132 3.19 -11.06 4.78
N LEU A 133 2.00 -10.46 4.55
CA LEU A 133 0.83 -10.57 5.43
C LEU A 133 -0.29 -11.45 4.86
N GLY A 134 -0.18 -11.86 3.59
CA GLY A 134 -1.11 -12.75 2.92
C GLY A 134 -0.65 -14.21 2.89
N VAL A 135 -1.49 -15.08 2.34
CA VAL A 135 -1.21 -16.53 2.31
C VAL A 135 -0.31 -16.96 1.15
N GLY A 136 -0.15 -16.14 0.11
CA GLY A 136 0.32 -16.59 -1.21
C GLY A 136 1.77 -16.28 -1.61
N ASP A 137 2.68 -16.01 -0.68
CA ASP A 137 4.13 -16.10 -0.94
C ASP A 137 4.82 -16.84 0.22
N PRO A 138 4.93 -18.19 0.16
CA PRO A 138 5.51 -19.00 1.23
C PRO A 138 6.93 -18.60 1.63
N ASN A 139 7.71 -18.00 0.70
CA ASN A 139 9.10 -17.65 0.94
C ASN A 139 9.24 -16.39 1.81
N SER A 140 8.26 -15.48 1.74
CA SER A 140 8.31 -14.19 2.43
C SER A 140 7.22 -13.99 3.48
N ARG A 141 6.26 -14.92 3.56
CA ARG A 141 5.14 -14.85 4.50
C ARG A 141 5.65 -14.84 5.94
N LYS A 142 5.32 -13.77 6.68
CA LYS A 142 5.54 -13.66 8.13
C LYS A 142 4.22 -13.80 8.91
N HIS A 143 3.11 -13.44 8.28
CA HIS A 143 1.77 -13.47 8.87
C HIS A 143 0.74 -14.00 7.87
N ALA A 144 -0.43 -14.42 8.35
CA ALA A 144 -1.55 -14.87 7.52
C ALA A 144 -2.82 -14.06 7.81
N TRP A 145 -2.71 -12.74 7.80
CA TRP A 145 -3.84 -11.84 8.11
C TRP A 145 -4.84 -11.73 6.96
N LEU A 146 -4.37 -11.97 5.72
CA LEU A 146 -5.15 -11.84 4.50
C LEU A 146 -5.19 -13.18 3.76
N ARG A 147 -6.35 -13.57 3.24
CA ARG A 147 -6.48 -14.76 2.39
C ARG A 147 -6.20 -14.43 0.91
N LEU A 148 -5.34 -13.45 0.65
CA LEU A 148 -4.91 -13.11 -0.70
C LEU A 148 -3.57 -13.77 -1.04
N ALA A 149 -3.44 -14.09 -2.32
CA ALA A 149 -2.21 -14.51 -2.93
C ALA A 149 -1.74 -13.53 -4.01
N VAL A 150 -0.44 -13.51 -4.23
CA VAL A 150 0.19 -12.86 -5.39
C VAL A 150 0.66 -13.91 -6.38
N ARG A 151 0.83 -13.51 -7.63
CA ARG A 151 1.49 -14.32 -8.67
C ARG A 151 2.61 -13.52 -9.32
N ASN A 152 3.61 -14.23 -9.82
CA ASN A 152 4.71 -13.65 -10.59
C ASN A 152 5.05 -14.59 -11.75
N TYR A 153 4.78 -14.18 -12.97
CA TYR A 153 5.08 -14.94 -14.19
C TYR A 153 6.36 -14.43 -14.88
N GLY A 154 7.35 -13.98 -14.11
CA GLY A 154 8.60 -13.39 -14.63
C GLY A 154 8.51 -11.89 -14.95
N TYR A 155 7.30 -11.35 -15.05
CA TYR A 155 7.05 -9.92 -15.25
C TYR A 155 6.71 -9.21 -13.94
N GLY A 156 7.11 -9.71 -12.78
CA GLY A 156 6.85 -9.05 -11.50
C GLY A 156 5.52 -9.43 -10.85
N TRP A 157 5.42 -9.11 -9.57
CA TRP A 157 4.30 -9.50 -8.72
C TRP A 157 3.02 -8.75 -9.06
N PHE A 158 1.89 -9.45 -9.00
CA PHE A 158 0.56 -8.86 -9.08
C PHE A 158 -0.43 -9.65 -8.20
N ILE A 159 -1.52 -8.99 -7.80
CA ILE A 159 -2.65 -9.62 -7.12
C ILE A 159 -3.66 -10.04 -8.20
N PRO A 160 -3.90 -11.34 -8.45
CA PRO A 160 -4.91 -11.77 -9.41
C PRO A 160 -6.30 -11.30 -8.99
N GLU A 161 -7.02 -10.66 -9.90
CA GLU A 161 -8.40 -10.23 -9.66
C GLU A 161 -9.39 -11.40 -9.65
N THR A 162 -9.02 -12.52 -10.29
CA THR A 162 -9.87 -13.71 -10.44
C THR A 162 -9.83 -14.65 -9.24
N GLN A 163 -9.05 -14.35 -8.20
CA GLN A 163 -9.04 -15.18 -6.99
C GLN A 163 -10.33 -14.98 -6.19
N SER A 164 -10.88 -16.06 -5.62
CA SER A 164 -12.16 -16.05 -4.90
C SER A 164 -12.19 -15.11 -3.69
N GLU A 165 -11.04 -14.87 -3.08
CA GLU A 165 -10.89 -14.01 -1.90
C GLU A 165 -10.81 -12.51 -2.24
N TRP A 166 -10.83 -12.15 -3.53
CA TRP A 166 -10.97 -10.78 -3.98
C TRP A 166 -12.44 -10.51 -4.37
N PRO A 167 -13.07 -9.41 -3.89
CA PRO A 167 -12.51 -8.32 -3.09
C PRO A 167 -12.67 -8.47 -1.56
N SER A 168 -13.26 -9.56 -1.05
CA SER A 168 -13.58 -9.71 0.39
C SER A 168 -12.37 -9.55 1.32
N SER A 169 -11.20 -10.05 0.94
CA SER A 169 -9.96 -9.84 1.71
C SER A 169 -9.49 -8.37 1.74
N TYR A 170 -9.92 -7.52 0.80
CA TYR A 170 -9.66 -6.09 0.89
C TYR A 170 -10.54 -5.43 1.96
N ALA A 171 -11.79 -5.84 2.13
CA ALA A 171 -12.60 -5.38 3.27
C ALA A 171 -11.91 -5.72 4.59
N ARG A 172 -11.40 -6.96 4.70
CA ARG A 172 -10.61 -7.39 5.87
C ARG A 172 -9.37 -6.53 6.06
N TRP A 173 -8.68 -6.15 4.98
CA TRP A 173 -7.54 -5.24 5.06
C TRP A 173 -7.93 -3.88 5.63
N ILE A 174 -9.03 -3.29 5.19
CA ILE A 174 -9.53 -2.02 5.76
C ILE A 174 -9.84 -2.16 7.25
N ASP A 175 -10.46 -3.26 7.69
CA ASP A 175 -10.72 -3.50 9.11
C ASP A 175 -9.44 -3.60 9.95
N ILE A 176 -8.38 -4.20 9.39
CA ILE A 176 -7.05 -4.27 10.01
C ILE A 176 -6.46 -2.88 10.18
N LEU A 177 -6.55 -2.04 9.14
CA LEU A 177 -6.06 -0.66 9.20
C LEU A 177 -6.80 0.16 10.25
N ARG A 178 -8.14 0.08 10.27
CA ARG A 178 -8.99 0.73 11.27
C ARG A 178 -8.70 0.24 12.68
N PHE A 179 -8.41 -1.06 12.84
CA PHE A 179 -8.01 -1.62 14.13
C PHE A 179 -6.71 -0.99 14.63
N PHE A 180 -5.65 -0.96 13.82
CA PHE A 180 -4.37 -0.36 14.24
C PHE A 180 -4.48 1.15 14.46
N ALA A 181 -5.18 1.88 13.58
CA ALA A 181 -5.38 3.31 13.74
C ALA A 181 -6.07 3.64 15.08
N ARG A 182 -7.17 2.95 15.40
CA ARG A 182 -7.86 3.11 16.69
C ARG A 182 -6.96 2.75 17.86
N TYR A 183 -6.32 1.58 17.82
CA TYR A 183 -5.44 1.14 18.91
C TYR A 183 -4.34 2.15 19.23
N LEU A 184 -3.67 2.69 18.20
CA LEU A 184 -2.59 3.66 18.37
C LEU A 184 -3.12 4.99 18.91
N ASN A 185 -4.23 5.48 18.37
CA ASN A 185 -4.87 6.71 18.83
C ASN A 185 -5.35 6.59 20.30
N ASP A 186 -5.99 5.47 20.66
CA ASP A 186 -6.50 5.21 22.01
C ASP A 186 -5.37 5.06 23.03
N SER A 187 -4.19 4.57 22.59
CA SER A 187 -2.97 4.51 23.40
C SER A 187 -2.24 5.85 23.54
N GLY A 188 -2.69 6.91 22.86
CA GLY A 188 -2.05 8.22 22.84
C GLY A 188 -0.74 8.27 22.05
N LEU A 189 -0.46 7.28 21.18
CA LEU A 189 0.75 7.30 20.36
C LEU A 189 0.56 8.26 19.18
N ALA A 190 1.22 9.42 19.24
CA ALA A 190 1.12 10.45 18.22
C ALA A 190 1.67 9.98 16.86
N CYS A 191 0.85 10.12 15.80
CA CYS A 191 1.34 9.93 14.43
C CYS A 191 2.34 11.04 14.07
N PRO A 192 3.55 10.71 13.59
CA PRO A 192 4.60 11.69 13.30
C PRO A 192 4.38 12.33 11.90
N HIS A 193 3.24 12.97 11.65
CA HIS A 193 2.97 13.57 10.34
C HIS A 193 4.02 14.62 9.97
N PRO A 194 4.46 14.69 8.70
CA PRO A 194 5.22 15.83 8.22
C PRO A 194 4.40 17.12 8.29
N GLU A 195 5.06 18.22 8.64
CA GLU A 195 4.45 19.54 8.84
C GLU A 195 3.60 20.01 7.64
N ALA A 196 3.98 19.63 6.42
CA ALA A 196 3.26 19.99 5.20
C ALA A 196 1.81 19.45 5.17
N TYR A 197 1.56 18.25 5.71
CA TYR A 197 0.20 17.69 5.80
C TYR A 197 -0.68 18.49 6.76
N LEU A 198 -0.10 18.94 7.87
CA LEU A 198 -0.79 19.73 8.88
C LEU A 198 -1.14 21.12 8.33
N LYS A 199 -0.17 21.81 7.70
CA LYS A 199 -0.39 23.11 7.05
C LYS A 199 -1.45 23.08 5.95
N LYS A 200 -1.55 21.96 5.21
CA LYS A 200 -2.56 21.76 4.17
C LYS A 200 -3.87 21.17 4.69
N GLN A 201 -3.98 20.94 6.00
CA GLN A 201 -5.16 20.36 6.67
C GLN A 201 -5.58 19.00 6.09
N LEU A 202 -4.62 18.24 5.53
CA LEU A 202 -4.86 16.88 5.01
C LEU A 202 -4.82 15.82 6.12
N ARG A 203 -4.27 16.17 7.30
CA ARG A 203 -4.25 15.33 8.49
C ARG A 203 -4.58 16.17 9.72
N LYS A 204 -5.17 15.51 10.72
CA LYS A 204 -5.29 16.07 12.08
C LYS A 204 -3.98 15.81 12.84
N PRO A 205 -3.48 16.77 13.63
CA PRO A 205 -2.25 16.58 14.40
C PRO A 205 -2.29 15.33 15.26
N ALA A 206 -1.22 14.52 15.22
CA ALA A 206 -1.02 13.32 16.04
C ALA A 206 -2.03 12.16 15.83
N ILE A 207 -2.98 12.25 14.89
CA ILE A 207 -4.00 11.21 14.68
C ILE A 207 -3.61 10.25 13.54
N TRP A 208 -3.49 8.97 13.85
CA TRP A 208 -3.33 7.93 12.83
C TRP A 208 -4.62 7.73 12.02
N VAL A 209 -4.48 7.68 10.69
CA VAL A 209 -5.54 7.23 9.77
C VAL A 209 -5.15 6.00 8.97
N CYS A 210 -6.10 5.38 8.26
CA CYS A 210 -5.87 4.14 7.51
C CYS A 210 -4.71 4.25 6.51
N ALA A 211 -4.58 5.37 5.79
CA ALA A 211 -3.47 5.60 4.88
C ALA A 211 -2.10 5.65 5.60
N ASP A 212 -2.04 6.18 6.83
CA ASP A 212 -0.78 6.25 7.58
C ASP A 212 -0.36 4.87 8.09
N ILE A 213 -1.34 4.08 8.57
CA ILE A 213 -1.11 2.68 8.95
C ILE A 213 -0.66 1.85 7.75
N GLU A 214 -1.27 2.06 6.58
CA GLU A 214 -0.87 1.38 5.35
C GLU A 214 0.57 1.70 4.97
N MET A 215 1.00 2.97 5.05
CA MET A 215 2.38 3.36 4.82
C MET A 215 3.36 2.70 5.81
N ALA A 216 3.00 2.66 7.10
CA ALA A 216 3.82 1.98 8.11
C ALA A 216 3.94 0.47 7.80
N LEU A 217 2.83 -0.22 7.55
CA LEU A 217 2.84 -1.64 7.23
C LEU A 217 3.52 -1.94 5.89
N PHE A 218 3.43 -1.05 4.91
CA PHE A 218 4.18 -1.15 3.66
C PHE A 218 5.69 -1.09 3.90
N SER A 219 6.17 -0.21 4.79
CA SER A 219 7.58 -0.13 5.17
C SER A 219 8.03 -1.43 5.86
N TYR A 220 7.27 -1.92 6.85
CA TYR A 220 7.52 -3.21 7.50
C TYR A 220 7.65 -4.35 6.49
N CYS A 221 6.69 -4.46 5.56
CA CYS A 221 6.70 -5.50 4.54
C CYS A 221 7.91 -5.34 3.61
N SER A 222 8.21 -4.13 3.16
CA SER A 222 9.36 -3.84 2.29
C SER A 222 10.70 -4.24 2.94
N ARG A 223 10.86 -3.98 4.24
CA ARG A 223 12.06 -4.38 5.01
C ARG A 223 12.21 -5.89 5.10
N ASN A 224 11.12 -6.62 5.33
CA ASN A 224 11.15 -8.09 5.37
C ASN A 224 11.51 -8.69 4.01
N LEU A 225 10.97 -8.13 2.93
CA LEU A 225 11.29 -8.59 1.57
C LEU A 225 12.74 -8.29 1.16
N ALA A 226 13.32 -7.18 1.63
CA ALA A 226 14.73 -6.88 1.38
C ALA A 226 15.68 -7.85 2.10
N LYS A 227 15.32 -8.29 3.32
CA LYS A 227 16.10 -9.28 4.08
C LYS A 227 16.09 -10.66 3.41
N ASP A 228 15.00 -11.05 2.76
CA ASP A 228 14.92 -12.33 2.06
C ASP A 228 15.81 -12.38 0.79
N HIS A 229 16.24 -11.23 0.25
CA HIS A 229 17.26 -11.17 -0.83
C HIS A 229 18.70 -11.25 -0.31
N LEU A 230 18.90 -11.13 1.00
CA LEU A 230 20.15 -11.37 1.71
C LEU A 230 20.03 -12.74 2.41
N GLY A 231 20.06 -13.82 1.63
CA GLY A 231 20.20 -15.16 2.20
C GLY A 231 21.44 -15.25 3.10
N PRO A 232 21.52 -16.23 4.02
CA PRO A 232 22.64 -16.34 4.95
C PRO A 232 23.94 -16.36 4.16
N SER A 233 24.78 -15.36 4.36
CA SER A 233 26.17 -15.40 3.93
C SER A 233 26.84 -16.49 4.76
N ASN A 234 26.82 -17.73 4.25
CA ASN A 234 27.56 -18.84 4.81
C ASN A 234 29.04 -18.57 4.51
N PRO A 235 29.89 -18.22 5.50
CA PRO A 235 31.29 -17.92 5.25
C PRO A 235 32.11 -19.20 5.43
N VAL A 236 31.73 -20.30 4.78
CA VAL A 236 32.53 -21.53 4.73
C VAL A 236 32.26 -22.23 3.41
N GLU A 237 32.92 -21.78 2.34
CA GLU A 237 33.32 -22.57 1.16
C GLU A 237 33.98 -21.64 0.10
N ARG A 238 34.97 -20.88 0.54
CA ARG A 238 36.04 -20.37 -0.33
C ARG A 238 37.38 -20.85 0.18
N CYS A 239 37.58 -22.16 0.07
CA CYS A 239 38.91 -22.75 -0.03
C CYS A 239 38.77 -24.12 -0.68
N LEU A 240 39.73 -24.41 -1.57
CA LEU A 240 39.94 -25.67 -2.29
C LEU A 240 39.07 -25.86 -3.55
N HIS A 241 39.50 -25.23 -4.64
CA HIS A 241 39.95 -25.97 -5.83
C HIS A 241 40.71 -25.03 -6.78
N THR A 242 41.97 -24.76 -6.43
CA THR A 242 42.99 -24.39 -7.40
C THR A 242 44.22 -25.24 -7.12
N ARG A 243 44.40 -26.27 -7.95
CA ARG A 243 45.67 -26.84 -8.46
C ARG A 243 45.40 -28.27 -8.89
N LEU A 244 45.48 -28.52 -10.18
CA LEU A 244 46.57 -29.29 -10.79
C LEU A 244 46.34 -29.31 -12.31
N ALA A 245 47.20 -28.59 -13.03
CA ALA A 245 47.47 -28.83 -14.44
C ALA A 245 48.47 -29.99 -14.55
N PRO A 246 48.39 -30.87 -15.55
CA PRO A 246 49.54 -31.65 -15.98
C PRO A 246 50.29 -30.94 -17.10
N ALA A 247 51.61 -30.91 -16.95
CA ALA A 247 52.59 -30.54 -17.96
C ALA A 247 52.49 -31.47 -19.18
N GLY A 248 52.81 -30.93 -20.36
CA GLY A 248 52.79 -31.66 -21.63
C GLY A 248 54.00 -32.57 -21.87
N SER A 249 53.86 -33.42 -22.88
CA SER A 249 54.84 -34.13 -23.73
C SER A 249 53.97 -34.88 -24.76
N CYS A 250 54.11 -34.85 -26.09
CA CYS A 250 55.25 -34.63 -26.98
C CYS A 250 54.94 -33.60 -28.07
#